data_AF-A0A9W8B9X4-F1
#
_entry.id   AF-A0A9W8B9X4-F1
#
_cell.length_a   1.000
_cell.length_b   1.000
_cell.length_c   1.000
_cell.angle_alpha   90.00
_cell.angle_beta   90.00
_cell.angle_gamma   90.00
#
_symmetry.space_group_name_H-M   'P 1'
#
loop_
_entity.id
_entity.type
_entity.pdbx_description
1 polymer ?
#
loop_
_entity_poly.entity_id
_entity_poly.type
_entity_poly.pdbx_seq_one_letter_code
_entity_poly.pdbx_strand_id
1 'polypeptide(L)'
;GDAAWAVCCVAIQHCSVARLGCDVGDAQARQACCRMWILYICVLGSLTELADADGELRPKRAALPHLPASARQLWRSITAAYGGHAADVDSEVLVPAVLLALKLRDAGAARDIVEAWLPSRAARDPDHALLEPQQQASYLRVCELYALHILPQLAEFDAARAFLCSTPLISPHARDGLARRLDLQCNPPPQRPRIRRKTRPAPRPTRLDTAPVSTALVAPPTPRSARKALPLLRRLLLRWGLTLFSVLIAAAVLRLAAMRLRLPSLLALAARRLWSTVKMGTQVTYI
;
A
#
# COMPACT_ATOMS: atom_id res chain seq x y z
N GLY A 1 -3.18 16.16 9.90
CA GLY A 1 -2.17 15.81 8.89
C GLY A 1 -0.82 15.59 9.52
N ASP A 2 -0.35 16.55 10.31
CA ASP A 2 1.05 16.73 10.68
C ASP A 2 1.69 15.59 11.48
N ALA A 3 0.94 14.96 12.39
CA ALA A 3 1.46 13.82 13.16
C ALA A 3 1.71 12.57 12.30
N ALA A 4 0.80 12.26 11.37
CA ALA A 4 0.96 11.13 10.45
C ALA A 4 2.11 11.35 9.48
N TRP A 5 2.23 12.58 8.96
CA TRP A 5 3.36 13.01 8.14
C TRP A 5 4.70 12.82 8.87
N ALA A 6 4.82 13.30 10.11
CA ALA A 6 6.05 13.18 10.90
C ALA A 6 6.44 11.71 11.16
N VAL A 7 5.47 10.83 11.44
CA VAL A 7 5.73 9.39 11.64
C VAL A 7 6.27 8.74 10.38
N CYS A 8 5.68 9.02 9.22
CA CYS A 8 6.16 8.51 7.94
C CYS A 8 7.57 9.01 7.59
N CYS A 9 7.89 10.28 7.90
CA CYS A 9 9.22 10.85 7.73
C CYS A 9 10.28 10.09 8.56
N VAL A 10 9.99 9.84 9.84
CA VAL A 10 10.88 9.11 10.75
C VAL A 10 11.07 7.66 10.28
N ALA A 11 10.00 7.01 9.82
CA ALA A 11 10.08 5.67 9.26
C ALA A 11 11.03 5.61 8.04
N ILE A 12 10.94 6.58 7.13
CA ILE A 12 11.84 6.70 5.98
C ILE A 12 13.29 6.92 6.39
N GLN A 13 13.54 7.80 7.38
CA GLN A 13 14.90 8.06 7.86
C GLN A 13 15.55 6.81 8.47
N HIS A 14 14.76 5.98 9.16
CA HIS A 14 15.24 4.71 9.71
C HIS A 14 15.36 3.60 8.66
N CYS A 15 14.57 3.64 7.59
CA CYS A 15 14.72 2.81 6.41
C CYS A 15 15.80 3.41 5.49
N SER A 16 17.04 3.46 5.97
CA SER A 16 18.16 3.91 5.13
C SER A 16 18.29 2.96 3.93
N VAL A 17 17.92 3.45 2.74
CA VAL A 17 17.96 2.72 1.47
C VAL A 17 19.32 2.08 1.21
N ALA A 18 20.40 2.74 1.63
CA ALA A 18 21.77 2.23 1.51
C ALA A 18 22.05 0.96 2.35
N ARG A 19 21.20 0.65 3.33
CA ARG A 19 21.31 -0.54 4.19
C ARG A 19 20.35 -1.66 3.79
N LEU A 20 19.54 -1.47 2.74
CA LEU A 20 18.55 -2.44 2.26
C LEU A 20 19.11 -3.39 1.19
N GLY A 21 20.43 -3.54 1.09
CA GLY A 21 21.02 -4.53 0.19
C GLY A 21 20.74 -5.94 0.66
N CYS A 22 20.51 -6.86 -0.27
CA CYS A 22 20.59 -8.29 0.00
C CYS A 22 21.85 -8.86 -0.66
N ASP A 23 22.73 -9.48 0.13
CA ASP A 23 23.80 -10.29 -0.43
C ASP A 23 23.18 -11.53 -1.11
N VAL A 24 23.65 -11.82 -2.32
CA VAL A 24 23.13 -12.89 -3.18
C VAL A 24 23.44 -14.24 -2.53
N GLY A 25 22.52 -14.79 -1.74
CA GLY A 25 22.65 -16.14 -1.18
C GLY A 25 21.78 -16.45 0.03
N ASP A 26 21.41 -15.45 0.83
CA ASP A 26 20.56 -15.68 2.01
C ASP A 26 19.08 -15.38 1.68
N ALA A 27 18.30 -16.46 1.54
CA ALA A 27 16.86 -16.38 1.26
C ALA A 27 16.09 -15.58 2.33
N GLN A 28 16.52 -15.62 3.60
CA GLN A 28 15.89 -14.86 4.68
C GLN A 28 16.20 -13.37 4.55
N ALA A 29 17.46 -13.02 4.27
CA ALA A 29 17.87 -11.63 4.02
C ALA A 29 17.14 -11.04 2.81
N ARG A 30 16.99 -11.82 1.73
CA ARG A 30 16.23 -11.41 0.54
C ARG A 30 14.75 -11.18 0.85
N GLN A 31 14.13 -12.07 1.62
CA GLN A 31 12.73 -11.90 2.03
C GLN A 31 12.54 -10.66 2.91
N ALA A 32 13.46 -10.41 3.84
CA ALA A 32 13.43 -9.22 4.69
C ALA A 32 13.62 -7.93 3.85
N CYS A 33 14.55 -7.95 2.89
CA CYS A 33 14.78 -6.89 1.92
C CYS A 33 13.51 -6.57 1.11
N CYS A 34 12.88 -7.60 0.52
CA CYS A 34 11.63 -7.49 -0.22
C CYS A 34 10.53 -6.80 0.62
N ARG A 35 10.28 -7.29 1.84
CA ARG A 35 9.28 -6.71 2.74
C ARG A 35 9.58 -5.26 3.12
N MET A 36 10.85 -4.93 3.32
CA MET A 36 11.26 -3.57 3.67
C MET A 36 11.07 -2.61 2.50
N TRP A 37 11.38 -3.03 1.27
CA TRP A 37 11.12 -2.25 0.07
C TRP A 37 9.63 -2.04 -0.18
N ILE A 38 8.80 -3.08 -0.02
CA ILE A 38 7.34 -2.95 -0.11
C ILE A 38 6.84 -1.93 0.91
N LEU A 39 7.27 -2.03 2.17
CA LEU A 39 6.90 -1.07 3.21
C LEU A 39 7.34 0.35 2.83
N TYR A 40 8.58 0.52 2.37
CA TYR A 40 9.11 1.82 1.95
C TYR A 40 8.29 2.44 0.81
N ILE A 41 7.97 1.67 -0.23
CA ILE A 41 7.14 2.11 -1.36
C ILE A 41 5.72 2.46 -0.90
N CYS A 42 5.13 1.67 -0.01
CA CYS A 42 3.81 1.96 0.56
C CYS A 42 3.80 3.26 1.38
N VAL A 43 4.83 3.47 2.22
CA VAL A 43 4.97 4.72 2.99
C VAL A 43 5.15 5.91 2.05
N LEU A 44 5.97 5.77 1.01
CA LEU A 44 6.09 6.80 -0.04
C LEU A 44 4.73 7.07 -0.66
N GLY A 45 3.99 6.04 -1.06
CA GLY A 45 2.64 6.15 -1.61
C GLY A 45 1.67 6.88 -0.68
N SER A 46 1.70 6.62 0.63
CA SER A 46 0.86 7.35 1.59
C SER A 46 1.29 8.81 1.75
N LEU A 47 2.59 9.10 1.70
CA LEU A 47 3.10 10.47 1.71
C LEU A 47 2.68 11.24 0.45
N THR A 48 2.61 10.57 -0.71
CA THR A 48 2.14 11.23 -1.93
C THR A 48 0.67 11.63 -1.83
N GLU A 49 -0.19 10.78 -1.24
CA GLU A 49 -1.60 11.11 -0.98
C GLU A 49 -1.75 12.26 0.02
N LEU A 50 -0.91 12.31 1.05
CA LEU A 50 -0.98 13.38 2.06
C LEU A 50 -0.47 14.73 1.54
N ALA A 51 0.42 14.71 0.54
CA ALA A 51 0.88 15.90 -0.15
C ALA A 51 -0.17 16.46 -1.13
N ASP A 52 -1.22 15.69 -1.43
CA ASP A 52 -2.05 15.92 -2.60
C ASP A 52 -3.23 16.86 -2.34
N ALA A 53 -3.00 18.14 -2.62
CA ALA A 53 -4.01 19.04 -3.17
C ALA A 53 -3.72 19.40 -4.65
N ASP A 54 -2.47 19.27 -5.12
CA ASP A 54 -2.01 19.80 -6.42
C ASP A 54 -1.31 18.76 -7.34
N GLY A 55 -1.25 17.47 -6.98
CA GLY A 55 -0.75 16.38 -7.84
C GLY A 55 0.77 16.28 -7.99
N GLU A 56 1.53 17.25 -7.50
CA GLU A 56 3.00 17.18 -7.50
C GLU A 56 3.53 16.57 -6.20
N LEU A 57 4.58 15.75 -6.31
CA LEU A 57 5.50 15.44 -5.22
C LEU A 57 6.24 16.72 -4.80
N ARG A 58 5.55 17.64 -4.13
CA ARG A 58 6.15 18.68 -3.30
C ARG A 58 5.90 18.36 -1.84
N PRO A 59 6.33 17.19 -1.30
CA PRO A 59 6.68 17.22 0.10
C PRO A 59 7.71 18.34 0.22
N LYS A 60 7.64 19.20 1.25
CA LYS A 60 8.67 20.21 1.49
C LYS A 60 10.02 19.48 1.50
N ARG A 61 10.72 19.41 0.36
CA ARG A 61 11.90 18.55 0.14
C ARG A 61 13.00 18.86 1.15
N ALA A 62 12.99 20.09 1.66
CA ALA A 62 13.78 20.54 2.80
C ALA A 62 13.72 19.62 4.03
N ALA A 63 12.61 18.91 4.25
CA ALA A 63 12.44 18.01 5.39
C ALA A 63 13.03 16.60 5.16
N LEU A 64 13.22 16.17 3.91
CA LEU A 64 13.61 14.79 3.57
C LEU A 64 14.57 14.76 2.36
N PRO A 65 15.86 15.08 2.56
CA PRO A 65 16.85 15.16 1.48
C PRO A 65 17.12 13.81 0.78
N HIS A 66 16.74 12.69 1.39
CA HIS A 66 16.99 11.34 0.88
C HIS A 66 15.82 10.73 0.10
N LEU A 67 14.71 11.47 -0.11
CA LEU A 67 13.62 10.94 -0.92
C LEU A 67 14.04 10.89 -2.40
N PRO A 68 13.70 9.80 -3.12
CA PRO A 68 13.92 9.77 -4.56
C PRO A 68 13.15 10.90 -5.24
N ALA A 69 13.81 11.59 -6.17
CA ALA A 69 13.25 12.71 -6.90
C ALA A 69 12.21 12.29 -7.93
N SER A 70 12.25 11.03 -8.38
CA SER A 70 11.37 10.45 -9.39
C SER A 70 11.20 8.95 -9.18
N ALA A 71 10.17 8.36 -9.80
CA ALA A 71 9.98 6.90 -9.83
C ALA A 71 11.18 6.18 -10.45
N ARG A 72 11.84 6.79 -11.45
CA ARG A 72 13.07 6.26 -12.07
C ARG A 72 14.22 6.19 -11.08
N GLN A 73 14.41 7.22 -10.25
CA GLN A 73 15.46 7.21 -9.23
C GLN A 73 15.18 6.15 -8.18
N LEU A 74 13.91 6.03 -7.73
CA LEU A 74 13.49 4.96 -6.83
C LEU A 74 13.81 3.59 -7.42
N TRP A 75 13.46 3.36 -8.69
CA TRP A 75 13.75 2.11 -9.38
C TRP A 75 15.24 1.80 -9.41
N ARG A 76 16.11 2.76 -9.76
CA ARG A 76 17.57 2.56 -9.74
C ARG A 76 18.06 2.15 -8.34
N SER A 77 17.51 2.75 -7.28
CA SER A 77 17.86 2.37 -5.90
C SER A 77 17.41 0.96 -5.55
N ILE A 78 16.22 0.54 -5.99
CA ILE A 78 15.74 -0.84 -5.84
C ILE A 78 16.69 -1.78 -6.58
N THR A 79 16.92 -1.55 -7.87
CA THR A 79 17.80 -2.40 -8.69
C THR A 79 19.21 -2.50 -8.11
N ALA A 80 19.78 -1.40 -7.61
CA ALA A 80 21.08 -1.41 -6.94
C ALA A 80 21.09 -2.27 -5.67
N ALA A 81 20.02 -2.25 -4.88
CA ALA A 81 19.89 -3.09 -3.68
C ALA A 81 19.73 -4.59 -4.01
N TYR A 82 19.26 -4.90 -5.22
CA TYR A 82 19.10 -6.25 -5.75
C TYR A 82 20.28 -6.70 -6.64
N GLY A 83 21.48 -6.11 -6.48
CA GLY A 83 22.67 -6.54 -7.21
C GLY A 83 22.83 -5.92 -8.60
N GLY A 84 22.09 -4.87 -8.93
CA GLY A 84 22.27 -4.07 -10.14
C GLY A 84 21.52 -4.59 -11.37
N HIS A 85 20.85 -5.73 -11.29
CA HIS A 85 20.11 -6.31 -12.42
C HIS A 85 18.61 -6.27 -12.19
N ALA A 86 17.85 -5.86 -13.20
CA ALA A 86 16.38 -5.80 -13.10
C ALA A 86 15.76 -7.19 -12.88
N ALA A 87 16.33 -8.25 -13.48
CA ALA A 87 15.88 -9.64 -13.31
C ALA A 87 15.90 -10.14 -11.86
N ASP A 88 16.78 -9.55 -11.05
CA ASP A 88 16.95 -9.92 -9.64
C ASP A 88 15.92 -9.26 -8.73
N VAL A 89 15.16 -8.28 -9.21
CA VAL A 89 14.11 -7.66 -8.40
C VAL A 89 12.89 -8.58 -8.34
N ASP A 90 12.42 -8.88 -7.13
CA ASP A 90 11.22 -9.69 -6.93
C ASP A 90 9.98 -8.96 -7.47
N SER A 91 9.08 -9.70 -8.13
CA SER A 91 7.83 -9.16 -8.69
C SER A 91 6.93 -8.54 -7.61
N GLU A 92 7.02 -9.02 -6.36
CA GLU A 92 6.34 -8.46 -5.20
C GLU A 92 6.79 -7.02 -4.86
N VAL A 93 8.03 -6.64 -5.20
CA VAL A 93 8.53 -5.27 -5.06
C VAL A 93 8.24 -4.45 -6.32
N LEU A 94 8.38 -5.08 -7.50
CA LEU A 94 8.12 -4.46 -8.78
C LEU A 94 6.69 -3.90 -8.86
N VAL A 95 5.68 -4.70 -8.53
CA VAL A 95 4.27 -4.29 -8.67
C VAL A 95 3.95 -3.02 -7.86
N PRO A 96 4.27 -2.91 -6.56
CA PRO A 96 4.14 -1.66 -5.81
C PRO A 96 4.95 -0.50 -6.39
N ALA A 97 6.18 -0.73 -6.88
CA ALA A 97 7.01 0.33 -7.45
C ALA A 97 6.37 0.93 -8.70
N VAL A 98 5.82 0.08 -9.57
CA VAL A 98 5.12 0.50 -10.78
C VAL A 98 3.78 1.18 -10.44
N LEU A 99 3.03 0.65 -9.47
CA LEU A 99 1.81 1.31 -8.99
C LEU A 99 2.10 2.70 -8.42
N LEU A 100 3.22 2.87 -7.71
CA LEU A 100 3.67 4.19 -7.25
C LEU A 100 3.99 5.10 -8.44
N ALA A 101 4.69 4.61 -9.48
CA ALA A 101 4.97 5.40 -10.68
C ALA A 101 3.67 5.87 -11.38
N LEU A 102 2.67 4.98 -11.50
CA LEU A 102 1.35 5.31 -12.05
C LEU A 102 0.60 6.32 -11.16
N LYS A 103 0.70 6.19 -9.84
CA LYS A 103 0.11 7.14 -8.88
C LYS A 103 0.72 8.54 -9.00
N LEU A 104 2.01 8.59 -9.30
CA LEU A 104 2.76 9.81 -9.61
C LEU A 104 2.49 10.35 -11.02
N ARG A 105 1.58 9.72 -11.77
CA ARG A 105 1.25 10.06 -13.16
C ARG A 105 2.47 10.00 -14.11
N ASP A 106 3.47 9.19 -13.77
CA ASP A 106 4.67 8.96 -14.60
C ASP A 106 4.55 7.58 -15.27
N ALA A 107 3.61 7.47 -16.22
CA ALA A 107 3.39 6.24 -16.98
C ALA A 107 4.63 5.86 -17.83
N GLY A 108 5.43 6.84 -18.24
CA GLY A 108 6.69 6.60 -18.94
C GLY A 108 7.70 5.88 -18.06
N ALA A 109 7.92 6.32 -16.81
CA ALA A 109 8.76 5.57 -15.87
C ALA A 109 8.18 4.19 -15.56
N ALA A 110 6.86 4.07 -15.43
CA ALA A 110 6.21 2.77 -15.21
C ALA A 110 6.51 1.79 -16.35
N ARG A 111 6.46 2.24 -17.61
CA ARG A 111 6.88 1.46 -18.79
C ARG A 111 8.35 1.06 -18.70
N ASP A 112 9.24 2.03 -18.52
CA ASP A 112 10.70 1.79 -18.48
C ASP A 112 11.08 0.76 -17.41
N ILE A 113 10.40 0.78 -16.25
CA ILE A 113 10.60 -0.19 -15.16
C ILE A 113 10.21 -1.61 -15.60
N VAL A 114 9.02 -1.76 -16.20
CA VAL A 114 8.51 -3.07 -16.62
C VAL A 114 9.28 -3.62 -17.81
N GLU A 115 9.63 -2.77 -18.78
CA GLU A 115 10.45 -3.14 -19.94
C GLU A 115 11.90 -3.48 -19.57
N ALA A 116 12.45 -2.90 -18.50
CA ALA A 116 13.74 -3.35 -17.97
C ALA A 116 13.62 -4.73 -17.30
N TRP A 117 12.51 -5.02 -16.63
CA TRP A 117 12.32 -6.24 -15.86
C TRP A 117 11.94 -7.46 -16.72
N LEU A 118 10.97 -7.32 -17.64
CA LEU A 118 10.41 -8.44 -18.41
C LEU A 118 11.45 -9.22 -19.24
N PRO A 119 12.26 -8.57 -20.11
CA PRO A 119 13.25 -9.28 -20.92
C PRO A 119 14.35 -9.91 -20.05
N SER A 120 14.77 -9.20 -19.01
CA SER A 120 15.79 -9.66 -18.08
C SER A 120 15.33 -10.93 -17.35
N ARG A 121 14.03 -11.02 -17.01
CA ARG A 121 13.44 -12.22 -16.40
C ARG A 121 13.30 -13.36 -17.41
N ALA A 122 12.90 -13.05 -18.65
CA ALA A 122 12.80 -14.03 -19.73
C ALA A 122 14.15 -14.73 -20.02
N ALA A 123 15.24 -13.97 -20.01
CA ALA A 123 16.58 -14.48 -20.25
C ALA A 123 17.11 -15.39 -19.13
N ARG A 124 16.68 -15.17 -17.88
CA ARG A 124 17.18 -15.92 -16.71
C ARG A 124 16.59 -17.31 -16.60
N ASP A 125 15.28 -17.42 -16.81
CA ASP A 125 14.52 -18.66 -16.62
C ASP A 125 13.88 -19.09 -17.94
N PRO A 126 14.64 -19.50 -18.97
CA PRO A 126 14.09 -19.78 -20.31
C PRO A 126 12.99 -20.86 -20.28
N ASP A 127 13.13 -21.84 -19.38
CA ASP A 127 12.14 -22.90 -19.13
C ASP A 127 11.05 -22.44 -18.17
N HIS A 128 10.32 -21.40 -18.58
CA HIS A 128 9.28 -20.76 -17.78
C HIS A 128 8.16 -21.70 -17.31
N ALA A 129 7.98 -22.85 -17.97
CA ALA A 129 7.01 -23.87 -17.59
C ALA A 129 7.35 -24.55 -16.24
N LEU A 130 8.60 -24.43 -15.78
CA LEU A 130 9.07 -24.97 -14.50
C LEU A 130 9.01 -23.93 -13.37
N LEU A 131 8.50 -22.72 -13.63
CA LEU A 131 8.35 -21.71 -12.58
C LEU A 131 7.33 -22.17 -11.54
N GLU A 132 7.61 -21.85 -10.29
CA GLU A 132 6.69 -22.09 -9.19
C GLU A 132 5.35 -21.37 -9.46
N PRO A 133 4.19 -21.97 -9.10
CA PRO A 133 2.88 -21.38 -9.36
C PRO A 133 2.72 -19.93 -8.85
N GLN A 134 3.37 -19.61 -7.72
CA GLN A 134 3.39 -18.27 -7.15
C GLN A 134 4.16 -17.27 -8.04
N GLN A 135 5.29 -17.69 -8.62
CA GLN A 135 6.08 -16.86 -9.52
C GLN A 135 5.34 -16.62 -10.83
N GLN A 136 4.66 -17.65 -11.34
CA GLN A 136 3.81 -17.52 -12.54
C GLN A 136 2.65 -16.54 -12.29
N ALA A 137 1.94 -16.66 -11.17
CA ALA A 137 0.87 -15.72 -10.81
C ALA A 137 1.38 -14.27 -10.71
N SER A 138 2.57 -14.08 -10.14
CA SER A 138 3.17 -12.76 -9.99
C SER A 138 3.61 -12.17 -11.33
N TYR A 139 4.17 -12.99 -12.22
CA TYR A 139 4.50 -12.59 -13.60
C TYR A 139 3.25 -12.15 -14.37
N LEU A 140 2.17 -12.94 -14.30
CA LEU A 140 0.89 -12.60 -14.92
C LEU A 140 0.35 -11.27 -14.40
N ARG A 141 0.54 -10.96 -13.11
CA ARG A 141 0.15 -9.67 -12.53
C ARG A 141 0.92 -8.50 -13.14
N VAL A 142 2.21 -8.68 -13.43
CA VAL A 142 3.03 -7.68 -14.12
C VAL A 142 2.56 -7.49 -15.56
N CYS A 143 2.27 -8.58 -16.29
CA CYS A 143 1.71 -8.52 -17.64
C CYS A 143 0.36 -7.80 -17.68
N GLU A 144 -0.54 -8.10 -16.74
CA GLU A 144 -1.82 -7.42 -16.61
C GLU A 144 -1.60 -5.93 -16.37
N LEU A 145 -0.70 -5.57 -15.46
CA LEU A 145 -0.40 -4.19 -15.12
C LEU A 145 0.18 -3.42 -16.31
N TYR A 146 1.07 -4.07 -17.07
CA TYR A 146 1.65 -3.51 -18.29
C TYR A 146 0.59 -3.24 -19.36
N ALA A 147 -0.16 -4.27 -19.73
CA ALA A 147 -1.10 -4.22 -20.85
C ALA A 147 -2.35 -3.38 -20.55
N LEU A 148 -2.87 -3.40 -19.31
CA LEU A 148 -4.16 -2.77 -18.97
C LEU A 148 -4.06 -1.45 -18.21
N HIS A 149 -2.89 -1.08 -17.72
CA HIS A 149 -2.74 0.13 -16.91
C HIS A 149 -1.65 1.07 -17.43
N ILE A 150 -0.49 0.54 -17.88
CA ILE A 150 0.60 1.39 -18.38
C ILE A 150 0.35 1.81 -19.83
N LEU A 151 0.29 0.86 -20.76
CA LEU A 151 0.18 1.15 -22.18
C LEU A 151 -1.09 1.95 -22.55
N PRO A 152 -2.26 1.69 -21.95
CA PRO A 152 -3.45 2.53 -22.19
C PRO A 152 -3.27 3.98 -21.75
N GLN A 153 -2.52 4.25 -20.66
CA GLN A 153 -2.23 5.63 -20.24
C GLN A 153 -1.29 6.36 -21.21
N LEU A 154 -0.48 5.61 -21.97
CA LEU A 154 0.37 6.12 -23.04
C LEU A 154 -0.33 6.14 -24.41
N ALA A 155 -1.62 5.75 -24.47
CA ALA A 155 -2.38 5.56 -25.70
C ALA A 155 -1.80 4.51 -26.68
N GLU A 156 -0.97 3.59 -26.19
CA GLU A 156 -0.28 2.55 -26.98
C GLU A 156 -1.07 1.22 -26.99
N PHE A 157 -2.34 1.26 -27.40
CA PHE A 157 -3.22 0.09 -27.37
C PHE A 157 -2.78 -1.05 -28.30
N ASP A 158 -2.23 -0.73 -29.45
CA ASP A 158 -1.75 -1.74 -30.41
C ASP A 158 -0.52 -2.47 -29.87
N ALA A 159 0.38 -1.75 -29.19
CA ALA A 159 1.51 -2.35 -28.49
C ALA A 159 1.04 -3.30 -27.39
N ALA A 160 -0.03 -2.94 -26.66
CA ALA A 160 -0.61 -3.81 -25.62
C ALA A 160 -1.18 -5.10 -26.21
N ARG A 161 -1.87 -5.03 -27.36
CA ARG A 161 -2.37 -6.22 -28.07
C ARG A 161 -1.21 -7.08 -28.56
N ALA A 162 -0.22 -6.48 -29.21
CA ALA A 162 0.95 -7.18 -29.71
C ALA A 162 1.68 -7.90 -28.58
N PHE A 163 1.87 -7.24 -27.44
CA PHE A 163 2.47 -7.82 -26.24
C PHE A 163 1.70 -9.02 -25.70
N LEU A 164 0.35 -8.93 -25.59
CA LEU A 164 -0.48 -10.04 -25.13
C LEU A 164 -0.40 -11.25 -26.07
N CYS A 165 -0.32 -11.01 -27.38
CA CYS A 165 -0.18 -12.05 -28.39
C CYS A 165 1.21 -12.70 -28.39
N SER A 166 2.27 -11.91 -28.23
CA SER A 166 3.66 -12.38 -28.28
C SER A 166 4.11 -13.06 -27.00
N THR A 167 3.45 -12.81 -25.86
CA THR A 167 3.86 -13.38 -24.57
C THR A 167 3.40 -14.84 -24.45
N PRO A 168 4.31 -15.84 -24.43
CA PRO A 168 3.95 -17.25 -24.40
C PRO A 168 3.43 -17.70 -23.03
N LEU A 169 3.77 -16.95 -21.97
CA LEU A 169 3.44 -17.29 -20.59
C LEU A 169 1.98 -17.07 -20.20
N ILE A 170 1.25 -16.27 -20.99
CA ILE A 170 -0.15 -15.99 -20.75
C ILE A 170 -0.96 -17.10 -21.40
N SER A 171 -1.66 -17.89 -20.58
CA SER A 171 -2.56 -18.93 -21.10
C SER A 171 -3.58 -18.33 -22.06
N PRO A 172 -4.03 -19.07 -23.10
CA PRO A 172 -4.94 -18.53 -24.11
C PRO A 172 -6.23 -17.98 -23.49
N HIS A 173 -6.76 -18.66 -22.47
CA HIS A 173 -7.93 -18.19 -21.73
C HIS A 173 -7.65 -16.87 -20.97
N ALA A 174 -6.51 -16.73 -20.31
CA ALA A 174 -6.15 -15.49 -19.63
C ALA A 174 -5.92 -14.35 -20.65
N ARG A 175 -5.31 -14.66 -21.79
CA ARG A 175 -5.09 -13.73 -22.90
C ARG A 175 -6.40 -13.18 -23.43
N ASP A 176 -7.38 -14.04 -23.68
CA ASP A 176 -8.71 -13.63 -24.13
C ASP A 176 -9.41 -12.72 -23.09
N GLY A 177 -9.29 -13.06 -21.81
CA GLY A 177 -9.82 -12.23 -20.72
C GLY A 177 -9.18 -10.84 -20.65
N LEU A 178 -7.85 -10.77 -20.80
CA LEU A 178 -7.10 -9.50 -20.82
C LEU A 178 -7.41 -8.69 -22.08
N ALA A 179 -7.46 -9.32 -23.26
CA ALA A 179 -7.78 -8.67 -24.53
C ALA A 179 -9.19 -8.06 -24.48
N ARG A 180 -10.20 -8.79 -23.99
CA ARG A 180 -11.55 -8.24 -23.80
C ARG A 180 -11.58 -7.03 -22.88
N ARG A 181 -10.81 -7.04 -21.79
CA ARG A 181 -10.71 -5.89 -20.87
C ARG A 181 -10.04 -4.69 -21.54
N LEU A 182 -9.01 -4.93 -22.34
CA LEU A 182 -8.34 -3.90 -23.13
C LEU A 182 -9.29 -3.28 -24.17
N ASP A 183 -10.07 -4.12 -24.87
CA ASP A 183 -11.09 -3.69 -25.82
C ASP A 183 -12.13 -2.76 -25.20
N LEU A 184 -12.60 -3.10 -23.99
CA LEU A 184 -13.55 -2.28 -23.23
C LEU A 184 -12.97 -0.93 -22.81
N GLN A 185 -11.65 -0.83 -22.61
CA GLN A 185 -10.99 0.44 -22.32
C GLN A 185 -10.82 1.29 -23.58
N CYS A 186 -10.47 0.66 -24.70
CA CYS A 186 -10.30 1.33 -26.00
C CYS A 186 -11.64 1.83 -26.56
N ASN A 187 -12.69 1.02 -26.44
CA ASN A 187 -14.04 1.29 -26.95
C ASN A 187 -15.05 1.18 -25.79
N PRO A 188 -15.12 2.19 -24.90
CA PRO A 188 -16.06 2.15 -23.79
C PRO A 188 -17.49 2.06 -24.34
N PRO A 189 -18.32 1.11 -23.85
CA PRO A 189 -19.69 0.99 -24.31
C PRO A 189 -20.44 2.30 -24.06
N PRO A 190 -21.35 2.73 -24.96
CA PRO A 190 -22.10 3.95 -24.78
C PRO A 190 -22.79 3.89 -23.41
N GLN A 191 -22.46 4.85 -22.54
CA GLN A 191 -23.04 4.91 -21.21
C GLN A 191 -24.54 5.06 -21.38
N ARG A 192 -25.30 4.01 -21.06
CA ARG A 192 -26.77 4.10 -21.08
C ARG A 192 -27.14 5.29 -20.22
N PRO A 193 -27.90 6.28 -20.76
CA PRO A 193 -28.25 7.46 -20.00
C PRO A 193 -28.89 6.97 -18.70
N ARG A 194 -28.28 7.33 -17.57
CA ARG A 194 -28.84 7.03 -16.25
C ARG A 194 -30.19 7.73 -16.22
N ILE A 195 -31.24 6.99 -16.54
CA ILE A 195 -32.62 7.42 -16.34
C ILE A 195 -32.67 7.79 -14.87
N ARG A 196 -32.68 9.09 -14.59
CA ARG A 196 -32.86 9.65 -13.26
C ARG A 196 -34.18 9.08 -12.76
N ARG A 197 -34.11 7.97 -12.02
CA ARG A 197 -35.21 7.52 -11.18
C ARG A 197 -35.48 8.70 -10.26
N LYS A 198 -36.55 9.45 -10.54
CA LYS A 198 -37.05 10.54 -9.70
C LYS A 198 -37.10 10.00 -8.28
N THR A 199 -36.16 10.45 -7.47
CA THR A 199 -36.06 10.06 -6.08
C THR A 199 -37.31 10.59 -5.41
N ARG A 200 -38.19 9.67 -5.00
CA ARG A 200 -39.39 9.99 -4.22
C ARG A 200 -38.93 10.78 -2.98
N PRO A 201 -39.53 11.94 -2.68
CA PRO A 201 -39.08 12.78 -1.57
C PRO A 201 -39.15 11.99 -0.26
N ALA A 202 -38.03 11.93 0.46
CA ALA A 202 -37.96 11.27 1.75
C ALA A 202 -38.76 12.07 2.80
N PRO A 203 -39.47 11.39 3.72
CA PRO A 203 -40.20 12.04 4.79
C PRO A 203 -39.24 12.78 5.74
N ARG A 204 -39.63 14.02 6.05
CA ARG A 204 -38.96 14.99 6.91
C ARG A 204 -38.91 14.46 8.35
N PRO A 205 -37.73 14.30 8.99
CA PRO A 205 -37.67 13.90 10.39
C PRO A 205 -38.07 15.08 11.29
N THR A 206 -39.02 14.81 12.19
CA THR A 206 -39.51 15.68 13.25
C THR A 206 -38.36 16.03 14.20
N ARG A 207 -38.14 17.33 14.42
CA ARG A 207 -37.25 17.86 15.47
C ARG A 207 -37.86 17.56 16.84
N LEU A 208 -37.06 17.00 17.75
CA LEU A 208 -37.31 16.99 19.18
C LEU A 208 -36.19 17.81 19.82
N ASP A 209 -36.60 18.90 20.45
CA ASP A 209 -35.76 19.81 21.21
C ASP A 209 -35.25 19.10 22.48
N THR A 210 -33.95 19.24 22.78
CA THR A 210 -33.44 18.97 24.12
C THR A 210 -32.31 19.94 24.43
N ALA A 211 -32.45 20.57 25.60
CA ALA A 211 -31.74 21.74 26.11
C ALA A 211 -30.23 21.54 26.35
N PRO A 212 -29.45 22.62 26.56
CA PRO A 212 -28.01 22.56 26.73
C PRO A 212 -27.62 22.24 28.18
N VAL A 213 -26.74 21.25 28.36
CA VAL A 213 -26.04 21.03 29.63
C VAL A 213 -24.59 21.44 29.46
N SER A 214 -24.22 22.45 30.22
CA SER A 214 -22.88 22.96 30.42
C SER A 214 -22.05 21.95 31.21
N THR A 215 -20.86 21.58 30.74
CA THR A 215 -19.86 20.92 31.59
C THR A 215 -18.45 21.45 31.32
N ALA A 216 -17.80 21.75 32.44
CA ALA A 216 -16.56 22.45 32.64
C ALA A 216 -15.33 21.94 31.87
N LEU A 217 -14.48 22.92 31.58
CA LEU A 217 -13.08 22.84 31.18
C LEU A 217 -12.26 21.97 32.16
N VAL A 218 -11.58 20.94 31.66
CA VAL A 218 -10.52 20.23 32.40
C VAL A 218 -9.26 20.22 31.54
N ALA A 219 -8.18 20.77 32.12
CA ALA A 219 -6.88 20.95 31.49
C ALA A 219 -6.13 19.63 31.27
N PRO A 220 -5.31 19.50 30.20
CA PRO A 220 -4.47 18.33 29.99
C PRO A 220 -3.11 18.46 30.72
N PRO A 221 -2.61 17.38 31.34
CA PRO A 221 -1.25 17.34 31.91
C PRO A 221 -0.18 17.11 30.84
N THR A 222 0.95 17.79 31.02
CA THR A 222 2.18 17.64 30.23
C THR A 222 2.89 16.31 30.52
N PRO A 223 3.34 15.54 29.50
CA PRO A 223 4.27 14.45 29.71
C PRO A 223 5.74 14.90 29.56
N ARG A 224 6.44 15.06 30.69
CA ARG A 224 7.90 14.99 30.77
C ARG A 224 8.32 13.54 31.06
N SER A 225 9.41 13.09 30.44
CA SER A 225 10.08 11.79 30.61
C SER A 225 9.68 10.66 29.64
N ALA A 226 10.19 10.75 28.41
CA ALA A 226 10.16 9.65 27.43
C ALA A 226 11.54 9.38 26.80
N ARG A 227 12.64 9.57 27.57
CA ARG A 227 14.00 9.36 27.05
C ARG A 227 14.68 8.06 27.50
N LYS A 228 14.09 7.28 28.42
CA LYS A 228 14.69 6.02 28.91
C LYS A 228 14.02 4.73 28.39
N ALA A 229 12.91 4.82 27.66
CA ALA A 229 12.15 3.63 27.21
C ALA A 229 12.54 3.10 25.81
N LEU A 230 13.32 3.87 25.02
CA LEU A 230 13.69 3.53 23.64
C LEU A 230 14.44 2.19 23.44
N PRO A 231 15.38 1.75 24.31
CA PRO A 231 16.11 0.50 24.04
C PRO A 231 15.28 -0.76 24.32
N LEU A 232 14.31 -0.69 25.24
CA LEU A 232 13.38 -1.79 25.53
C LEU A 232 12.29 -1.90 24.45
N LEU A 233 11.78 -0.76 23.98
CA LEU A 233 10.81 -0.71 22.88
C LEU A 233 11.37 -1.36 21.61
N ARG A 234 12.65 -1.16 21.31
CA ARG A 234 13.33 -1.75 20.14
C ARG A 234 13.41 -3.27 20.18
N ARG A 235 13.67 -3.87 21.36
CA ARG A 235 13.69 -5.35 21.51
C ARG A 235 12.29 -5.96 21.46
N LEU A 236 11.29 -5.25 21.97
CA LEU A 236 9.88 -5.66 21.88
C LEU A 236 9.34 -5.52 20.44
N LEU A 237 9.71 -4.46 19.71
CA LEU A 237 9.34 -4.27 18.30
C LEU A 237 9.93 -5.30 17.35
N LEU A 238 11.13 -5.85 17.61
CA LEU A 238 11.64 -6.93 16.76
C LEU A 238 10.94 -8.28 17.01
N ARG A 239 10.52 -8.54 18.25
CA ARG A 239 9.93 -9.84 18.62
C ARG A 239 8.41 -9.89 18.43
N TRP A 240 7.74 -8.75 18.57
CA TRP A 240 6.28 -8.61 18.48
C TRP A 240 5.86 -7.58 17.43
N GLY A 241 6.77 -7.04 16.62
CA GLY A 241 6.45 -5.97 15.67
C GLY A 241 5.37 -6.37 14.68
N LEU A 242 5.42 -7.61 14.17
CA LEU A 242 4.42 -8.10 13.22
C LEU A 242 3.04 -8.30 13.86
N THR A 243 2.99 -8.78 15.10
CA THR A 243 1.74 -9.01 15.85
C THR A 243 1.15 -7.72 16.37
N LEU A 244 1.97 -6.78 16.84
CA LEU A 244 1.52 -5.44 17.23
C LEU A 244 1.05 -4.63 16.02
N PHE A 245 1.74 -4.74 14.89
CA PHE A 245 1.35 -4.08 13.64
C PHE A 245 0.04 -4.65 13.09
N SER A 246 -0.13 -5.98 13.11
CA SER A 246 -1.40 -6.59 12.69
C SER A 246 -2.57 -6.24 13.63
N VAL A 247 -2.33 -6.20 14.95
CA VAL A 247 -3.32 -5.73 15.94
C VAL A 247 -3.65 -4.26 15.75
N LEU A 248 -2.67 -3.40 15.44
CA LEU A 248 -2.89 -1.98 15.15
C LEU A 248 -3.72 -1.78 13.88
N ILE A 249 -3.41 -2.52 12.81
CA ILE A 249 -4.19 -2.49 11.56
C ILE A 249 -5.62 -2.97 11.83
N ALA A 250 -5.79 -4.10 12.53
CA ALA A 250 -7.09 -4.63 12.89
C ALA A 250 -7.91 -3.61 13.72
N ALA A 251 -7.29 -2.96 14.71
CA ALA A 251 -7.93 -1.92 15.51
C ALA A 251 -8.30 -0.69 14.67
N ALA A 252 -7.46 -0.27 13.73
CA ALA A 252 -7.73 0.84 12.83
C ALA A 252 -8.89 0.53 11.87
N VAL A 253 -8.91 -0.67 11.28
CA VAL A 253 -10.01 -1.16 10.43
C VAL A 253 -11.31 -1.26 11.22
N LEU A 254 -11.27 -1.80 12.44
CA LEU A 254 -12.44 -1.90 13.31
C LEU A 254 -12.98 -0.52 13.68
N ARG A 255 -12.11 0.46 13.94
CA ARG A 255 -12.50 1.85 14.22
C ARG A 255 -13.13 2.51 12.99
N LEU A 256 -12.57 2.30 11.80
CA LEU A 256 -13.14 2.78 10.54
C LEU A 256 -14.51 2.16 10.23
N ALA A 257 -14.65 0.84 10.46
CA ALA A 257 -15.91 0.13 10.33
C ALA A 257 -16.95 0.65 11.34
N ALA A 258 -16.56 0.87 12.60
CA ALA A 258 -17.42 1.43 13.64
C ALA A 258 -17.92 2.84 13.30
N MET A 259 -17.07 3.68 12.71
CA MET A 259 -17.46 5.02 12.26
C MET A 259 -18.42 4.98 11.07
N ARG A 260 -18.23 4.05 10.12
CA ARG A 260 -19.14 3.91 8.97
C ARG A 260 -20.50 3.30 9.33
N LEU A 261 -20.51 2.36 10.28
CA LEU A 261 -21.71 1.60 10.63
C LEU A 261 -22.53 2.24 11.77
N ARG A 262 -22.14 3.40 12.31
CA ARG A 262 -22.79 4.04 13.48
C ARG A 262 -23.07 3.02 14.59
N LEU A 263 -22.06 2.24 14.98
CA LEU A 263 -22.14 1.19 16.01
C LEU A 263 -21.59 1.61 17.41
N PRO A 264 -21.74 2.86 17.91
CA PRO A 264 -21.10 3.25 19.17
C PRO A 264 -21.71 2.56 20.40
N SER A 265 -22.97 2.12 20.36
CA SER A 265 -23.66 1.52 21.52
C SER A 265 -23.21 0.09 21.84
N LEU A 266 -22.99 -0.76 20.81
CA LEU A 266 -22.62 -2.15 21.02
C LEU A 266 -21.15 -2.33 21.41
N LEU A 267 -20.25 -1.50 20.85
CA LEU A 267 -18.83 -1.52 21.22
C LEU A 267 -18.61 -1.04 22.66
N ALA A 268 -19.38 -0.05 23.13
CA ALA A 268 -19.32 0.40 24.52
C ALA A 268 -19.75 -0.69 25.51
N LEU A 269 -20.76 -1.49 25.16
CA LEU A 269 -21.22 -2.64 25.95
C LEU A 269 -20.18 -3.77 25.99
N ALA A 270 -19.58 -4.10 24.84
CA ALA A 270 -18.53 -5.12 24.76
C ALA A 270 -17.27 -4.71 25.55
N ALA A 271 -16.84 -3.45 25.42
CA ALA A 271 -15.69 -2.92 26.16
C ALA A 271 -15.93 -2.93 27.68
N ARG A 272 -17.15 -2.60 28.14
CA ARG A 272 -17.51 -2.69 29.56
C ARG A 272 -17.45 -4.12 30.10
N ARG A 273 -17.91 -5.11 29.32
CA ARG A 273 -17.82 -6.52 29.73
C ARG A 273 -16.38 -7.02 29.77
N LEU A 274 -15.56 -6.70 28.76
CA LEU A 274 -14.13 -7.04 28.75
C LEU A 274 -13.35 -6.39 29.90
N TRP A 275 -13.66 -5.14 30.25
CA TRP A 275 -13.04 -4.49 31.40
C TRP A 275 -13.42 -5.15 32.72
N SER A 276 -14.67 -5.61 32.85
CA SER A 276 -15.13 -6.32 34.05
C SER A 276 -14.44 -7.67 34.26
N THR A 277 -14.19 -8.44 33.18
CA THR A 277 -13.50 -9.73 33.28
C THR A 277 -12.03 -9.59 33.62
N VAL A 278 -11.34 -8.57 33.08
CA VAL A 278 -9.95 -8.27 33.46
C VAL A 278 -9.84 -7.84 34.92
N LYS A 279 -10.82 -7.07 35.43
CA LYS A 279 -10.86 -6.65 36.83
C LYS A 279 -11.11 -7.82 37.80
N MET A 280 -11.88 -8.83 37.39
CA MET A 280 -12.08 -10.03 38.22
C MET A 280 -10.87 -10.98 38.20
N GLY A 281 -10.18 -11.10 37.06
CA GLY A 281 -8.99 -11.96 36.97
C GLY A 281 -7.80 -11.49 37.81
N THR A 282 -7.72 -10.19 38.13
CA THR A 282 -6.60 -9.62 38.89
C THR A 282 -6.74 -9.70 40.40
N GLN A 283 -7.91 -10.07 40.94
CA GLN A 283 -8.12 -10.23 42.39
C GLN A 283 -7.85 -11.65 42.91
N VAL A 284 -7.63 -12.64 42.04
CA VAL A 284 -7.47 -14.06 42.45
C VAL A 284 -6.00 -14.48 42.58
N THR A 285 -5.03 -13.61 42.26
CA THR A 285 -3.59 -13.98 42.18
C THR A 285 -2.72 -13.39 43.29
N TYR A 286 -3.31 -12.92 44.39
CA TYR A 286 -2.57 -12.46 45.57
C TYR A 286 -3.13 -13.12 46.83
N ILE A 287 -2.91 -14.44 46.98
CA ILE A 287 -2.87 -15.16 48.26
C ILE A 287 -1.68 -16.11 48.18
#